data_AF-A0A952QLT5-F1
#
_entry.id   AF-A0A952QLT5-F1
#
_cell.length_a   1.000
_cell.length_b   1.000
_cell.length_c   1.000
_cell.angle_alpha   90.00
_cell.angle_beta   90.00
_cell.angle_gamma   90.00
#
_symmetry.space_group_name_H-M   'P 1'
#
loop_
_entity.id
_entity.type
_entity.pdbx_description
1 polymer ?
#
loop_
_entity_poly.entity_id
_entity_poly.type
_entity_poly.pdbx_seq_one_letter_code
_entity_poly.pdbx_strand_id
1 'polypeptide(L)'
;MIRPEEASAAYPIQHNERGAALALLPLIATLLYYASPRELRQEPLYQFLPQLCAYAALLTWSRLNGATVTRLGLTRALIPRGLRLGIATGLALGTANVLVILYLVPRLGADYRFLADTPHAKIPLLLMLPWFILMIAAMVELNFRGFLLGRLLGLGLPSALA
;
A
#
# COMPACT_ATOMS: atom_id res chain seq x y z
N MET A 1 -3.38 24.89 17.37
CA MET A 1 -2.60 26.00 16.77
C MET A 1 -1.14 25.57 16.81
N ILE A 2 -0.60 25.06 15.70
CA ILE A 2 0.77 24.54 15.64
C ILE A 2 1.70 25.76 15.49
N ARG A 3 2.77 25.83 16.28
CA ARG A 3 3.72 26.94 16.25
C ARG A 3 4.47 26.94 14.90
N PRO A 4 4.66 28.10 14.24
CA PRO A 4 5.33 28.19 12.94
C PRO A 4 6.76 27.66 12.93
N GLU A 5 7.39 27.52 14.11
CA GLU A 5 8.77 27.01 14.26
C GLU A 5 8.85 25.48 14.10
N GLU A 6 7.80 24.73 14.42
CA GLU A 6 7.76 23.27 14.23
C GLU A 6 7.56 22.88 12.75
N ALA A 7 6.93 23.75 11.96
CA ALA A 7 6.80 23.57 10.52
C ALA A 7 8.15 23.74 9.79
N SER A 8 9.06 24.56 10.34
CA SER A 8 10.38 24.82 9.75
C SER A 8 11.34 23.64 9.93
N ALA A 9 11.22 22.88 11.02
CA ALA A 9 12.06 21.71 11.30
C ALA A 9 11.71 20.46 10.47
N ALA A 10 10.53 20.40 9.84
CA ALA A 10 10.14 19.33 8.93
C ALA A 10 10.72 19.52 7.50
N TYR A 11 11.13 20.75 7.18
CA TYR A 11 11.57 21.16 5.85
C TYR A 11 13.00 20.73 5.42
N PRO A 12 14.02 20.57 6.31
CA PRO A 12 15.39 20.31 5.85
C PRO A 12 15.62 18.87 5.36
N ILE A 13 14.75 17.90 5.73
CA ILE A 13 14.92 16.48 5.33
C ILE A 13 14.46 16.23 3.88
N GLN A 14 13.54 17.06 3.39
CA GLN A 14 12.91 16.92 2.08
C GLN A 14 13.76 17.54 0.96
N HIS A 15 14.58 18.55 1.28
CA HIS A 15 15.33 19.34 0.29
C HIS A 15 16.47 18.58 -0.42
N ASN A 16 16.88 17.41 0.08
CA ASN A 16 17.94 16.57 -0.50
C ASN A 16 17.46 15.16 -0.89
N GLU A 17 16.14 14.94 -0.90
CA GLU A 17 15.59 13.66 -1.31
C GLU A 17 15.55 13.55 -2.84
N ARG A 18 16.07 12.45 -3.38
CA ARG A 18 16.14 12.19 -4.82
C ARG A 18 15.07 11.21 -5.25
N GLY A 19 14.49 11.44 -6.42
CA GLY A 19 13.57 10.49 -7.06
C GLY A 19 12.21 10.35 -6.36
N ALA A 20 11.71 11.38 -5.67
CA ALA A 20 10.36 11.35 -5.08
C ALA A 20 9.27 11.04 -6.13
N ALA A 21 9.45 11.50 -7.38
CA ALA A 21 8.57 11.21 -8.51
C ALA A 21 8.43 9.71 -8.85
N LEU A 22 9.34 8.84 -8.38
CA LEU A 22 9.19 7.38 -8.53
C LEU A 22 7.90 6.85 -7.89
N ALA A 23 7.34 7.58 -6.91
CA ALA A 23 6.03 7.28 -6.33
C ALA A 23 4.87 7.36 -7.35
N LEU A 24 5.03 8.08 -8.47
CA LEU A 24 4.02 8.16 -9.52
C LEU A 24 3.97 6.91 -10.38
N LEU A 25 5.08 6.15 -10.47
CA LEU A 25 5.17 4.97 -11.33
C LEU A 25 4.10 3.90 -11.03
N PRO A 26 3.94 3.41 -9.79
CA PRO A 26 2.87 2.46 -9.49
C PRO A 26 1.47 3.05 -9.62
N LEU A 27 1.31 4.36 -9.43
CA LEU A 27 0.02 5.03 -9.61
C LEU A 27 -0.40 5.01 -11.09
N ILE A 28 0.52 5.40 -11.97
CA ILE A 28 0.34 5.35 -13.43
C ILE A 28 0.10 3.90 -13.88
N ALA A 29 0.90 2.95 -13.38
CA ALA A 29 0.72 1.54 -13.72
C ALA A 29 -0.67 1.01 -13.30
N THR A 30 -1.17 1.43 -12.14
CA THR A 30 -2.53 1.09 -11.67
C THR A 30 -3.60 1.70 -12.58
N LEU A 31 -3.47 2.98 -12.93
CA LEU A 31 -4.40 3.65 -13.84
C LEU A 31 -4.43 3.00 -15.22
N LEU A 32 -3.26 2.69 -15.77
CA LEU A 32 -3.12 2.01 -17.06
C LEU A 32 -3.72 0.60 -17.01
N TYR A 33 -3.53 -0.14 -15.92
CA TYR A 33 -4.16 -1.45 -15.73
C TYR A 33 -5.69 -1.35 -15.78
N TYR A 34 -6.29 -0.39 -15.09
CA TYR A 34 -7.75 -0.22 -15.12
C TYR A 34 -8.26 0.33 -16.45
N ALA A 35 -7.46 1.13 -17.16
CA ALA A 35 -7.79 1.66 -18.48
C ALA A 35 -7.61 0.63 -19.61
N SER A 36 -6.95 -0.50 -19.36
CA SER A 36 -6.65 -1.47 -20.41
C SER A 36 -7.86 -2.33 -20.79
N PRO A 37 -7.86 -2.92 -22.01
CA PRO A 37 -8.78 -3.97 -22.41
C PRO A 37 -8.80 -5.16 -21.44
N ARG A 38 -9.93 -5.89 -21.43
CA ARG A 38 -10.17 -7.00 -20.50
C ARG A 38 -9.20 -8.16 -20.72
N GLU A 39 -8.81 -8.38 -21.97
CA GLU A 39 -7.90 -9.42 -22.42
C GLU A 39 -6.53 -9.25 -21.74
N LEU A 40 -6.00 -8.02 -21.74
CA LEU A 40 -4.74 -7.71 -21.06
C LEU A 40 -4.85 -7.83 -19.54
N ARG A 41 -5.99 -7.45 -18.93
CA ARG A 41 -6.17 -7.58 -17.47
C ARG A 41 -6.20 -9.04 -16.99
N GLN A 42 -6.48 -9.99 -17.89
CA GLN A 42 -6.49 -11.42 -17.56
C GLN A 42 -5.08 -12.04 -17.61
N GLU A 43 -4.12 -11.37 -18.24
CA GLU A 43 -2.73 -11.84 -18.29
C GLU A 43 -2.06 -11.67 -16.92
N PRO A 44 -1.54 -12.75 -16.29
CA PRO A 44 -0.99 -12.68 -14.93
C PRO A 44 0.12 -11.63 -14.77
N LEU A 45 1.03 -11.53 -15.74
CA LEU A 45 2.12 -10.54 -15.71
C LEU A 45 1.58 -9.11 -15.70
N TYR A 46 0.52 -8.85 -16.45
CA TYR A 46 -0.11 -7.54 -16.52
C TYR A 46 -0.87 -7.21 -15.23
N GLN A 47 -1.49 -8.20 -14.60
CA GLN A 47 -2.14 -8.07 -13.30
C GLN A 47 -1.14 -7.70 -12.18
N PHE A 48 0.09 -8.22 -12.24
CA PHE A 48 1.13 -7.91 -11.24
C PHE A 48 1.95 -6.65 -11.56
N LEU A 49 1.77 -6.05 -12.75
CA LEU A 49 2.56 -4.90 -13.20
C LEU A 49 2.54 -3.72 -12.21
N PRO A 50 1.39 -3.30 -11.64
CA PRO A 50 1.38 -2.22 -10.66
C PRO A 50 2.24 -2.52 -9.43
N GLN A 51 2.18 -3.76 -8.93
CA GLN A 51 2.95 -4.20 -7.77
C GLN A 51 4.45 -4.26 -8.07
N LEU A 52 4.83 -4.75 -9.26
CA LEU A 52 6.22 -4.80 -9.70
C LEU A 52 6.80 -3.38 -9.83
N CYS A 53 6.04 -2.46 -10.44
CA CYS A 53 6.38 -1.04 -10.51
C CYS A 53 6.57 -0.43 -9.12
N ALA A 54 5.70 -0.76 -8.17
CA ALA A 54 5.74 -0.25 -6.82
C ALA A 54 7.04 -0.66 -6.10
N TYR A 55 7.41 -1.95 -6.17
CA TYR A 55 8.63 -2.44 -5.54
C TYR A 55 9.89 -1.99 -6.26
N ALA A 56 9.87 -1.91 -7.59
CA ALA A 56 10.98 -1.37 -8.37
C ALA A 56 11.24 0.11 -8.03
N ALA A 57 10.18 0.92 -7.92
CA ALA A 57 10.25 2.31 -7.49
C ALA A 57 10.83 2.43 -6.08
N LEU A 58 10.32 1.65 -5.12
CA LEU A 58 10.82 1.63 -3.75
C LEU A 58 12.30 1.24 -3.67
N LEU A 59 12.71 0.19 -4.38
CA LEU A 59 14.09 -0.29 -4.39
C LEU A 59 15.03 0.72 -5.06
N THR A 60 14.58 1.35 -6.13
CA THR A 60 15.38 2.38 -6.81
C THR A 60 15.52 3.61 -5.92
N TRP A 61 14.43 4.09 -5.33
CA TRP A 61 14.46 5.21 -4.40
C TRP A 61 15.32 4.92 -3.17
N SER A 62 15.25 3.71 -2.60
CA SER A 62 16.07 3.35 -1.42
C SER A 62 17.56 3.30 -1.74
N ARG A 63 17.94 2.94 -2.98
CA ARG A 63 19.34 3.01 -3.44
C ARG A 63 19.81 4.43 -3.69
N LEU A 64 18.92 5.31 -4.16
CA LEU A 64 19.23 6.72 -4.41
C LEU A 64 19.33 7.54 -3.12
N ASN A 65 18.73 7.07 -2.02
CA ASN A 65 18.63 7.81 -0.77
C ASN A 65 19.17 7.00 0.42
N GLY A 66 20.19 7.53 1.10
CA GLY A 66 20.65 6.98 2.37
C GLY A 66 19.63 7.15 3.52
N ALA A 67 19.86 6.43 4.62
CA ALA A 67 19.01 6.44 5.83
C ALA A 67 17.54 6.05 5.57
N THR A 68 17.32 5.06 4.70
CA THR A 68 16.01 4.60 4.23
C THR A 68 15.04 4.26 5.37
N VAL A 69 15.52 3.60 6.43
CA VAL A 69 14.68 3.20 7.59
C VAL A 69 14.03 4.41 8.24
N THR A 70 14.80 5.47 8.48
CA THR A 70 14.31 6.72 9.07
C THR A 70 13.38 7.45 8.10
N ARG A 71 13.72 7.49 6.81
CA ARG A 71 12.91 8.18 5.77
C ARG A 71 11.57 7.50 5.48
N LEU A 72 11.48 6.18 5.67
CA LEU A 72 10.23 5.42 5.61
C LEU A 72 9.39 5.52 6.89
N GLY A 73 9.86 6.25 7.91
CA GLY A 73 9.13 6.42 9.17
C GLY A 73 9.09 5.16 10.05
N LEU A 74 10.04 4.23 9.86
CA LEU A 74 10.15 2.98 10.63
C LEU A 74 10.80 3.22 12.01
N THR A 75 10.21 4.13 12.79
CA THR A 75 10.68 4.46 14.14
C THR A 75 10.11 3.46 15.14
N ARG A 76 10.98 2.77 15.89
CA ARG A 76 10.58 1.75 16.88
C ARG A 76 9.55 2.25 17.90
N ALA A 77 9.64 3.52 18.29
CA ALA A 77 8.70 4.16 19.22
C ALA A 77 7.25 4.21 18.70
N LEU A 78 7.04 4.19 17.38
CA LEU A 78 5.72 4.28 16.77
C LEU A 78 5.05 2.89 16.57
N ILE A 79 5.82 1.80 16.71
CA ILE A 79 5.33 0.43 16.46
C ILE A 79 4.11 0.08 17.33
N PRO A 80 4.09 0.31 18.66
CA PRO A 80 2.95 -0.07 19.50
C PRO A 80 1.67 0.72 19.17
N ARG A 81 1.82 1.96 18.72
CA ARG A 81 0.69 2.78 18.26
C ARG A 81 0.19 2.29 16.90
N GLY A 82 1.11 2.04 15.97
CA GLY A 82 0.79 1.49 14.65
C GLY A 82 0.08 0.14 14.73
N LEU A 83 0.55 -0.76 15.61
CA LEU A 83 -0.07 -2.06 15.80
C LEU A 83 -1.49 -1.95 16.36
N ARG A 84 -1.72 -1.10 17.38
CA ARG A 84 -3.07 -0.90 17.95
C ARG A 84 -4.05 -0.37 16.92
N LEU A 85 -3.65 0.67 16.18
CA LEU A 85 -4.50 1.24 15.14
C LEU A 85 -4.69 0.26 13.98
N GLY A 86 -3.64 -0.44 13.55
CA GLY A 86 -3.69 -1.43 12.48
C GLY A 86 -4.57 -2.63 12.80
N ILE A 87 -4.55 -3.12 14.06
CA ILE A 87 -5.47 -4.18 14.51
C ILE A 87 -6.90 -3.66 14.51
N ALA A 88 -7.15 -2.45 15.06
CA ALA A 88 -8.50 -1.89 15.12
C ALA A 88 -9.08 -1.65 13.71
N THR A 89 -8.32 -1.02 12.82
CA THR A 89 -8.75 -0.78 11.43
C THR A 89 -8.86 -2.08 10.64
N GLY A 90 -7.90 -3.00 10.81
CA GLY A 90 -7.91 -4.31 10.16
C GLY A 90 -9.11 -5.16 10.54
N LEU A 91 -9.47 -5.20 11.83
CA LEU A 91 -10.67 -5.90 12.30
C LEU A 91 -11.95 -5.24 11.79
N ALA A 92 -12.03 -3.90 11.83
CA ALA A 92 -13.20 -3.17 11.35
C ALA A 92 -13.42 -3.37 9.84
N LEU A 93 -12.38 -3.11 9.03
CA LEU A 93 -12.44 -3.26 7.57
C LEU A 93 -12.58 -4.72 7.16
N GLY A 94 -11.92 -5.65 7.86
CA GLY A 94 -12.06 -7.09 7.62
C GLY A 94 -13.48 -7.56 7.87
N THR A 95 -14.09 -7.13 8.98
CA THR A 95 -15.50 -7.45 9.29
C THR A 95 -16.44 -6.85 8.25
N ALA A 96 -16.25 -5.57 7.90
CA ALA A 96 -17.05 -4.92 6.85
C ALA A 96 -16.92 -5.65 5.50
N ASN A 97 -15.70 -6.06 5.13
CA ASN A 97 -15.44 -6.81 3.90
C ASN A 97 -16.14 -8.17 3.89
N VAL A 98 -16.08 -8.92 5.00
CA VAL A 98 -16.80 -10.19 5.15
C VAL A 98 -18.31 -9.98 5.04
N LEU A 99 -18.87 -8.95 5.66
CA LEU A 99 -20.30 -8.63 5.57
C LEU A 99 -20.70 -8.30 4.11
N VAL A 100 -19.91 -7.50 3.40
CA VAL A 100 -20.17 -7.19 1.99
C VAL A 100 -20.16 -8.46 1.14
N ILE A 101 -19.14 -9.30 1.29
CA ILE A 101 -18.98 -10.52 0.50
C ILE A 101 -20.10 -11.54 0.78
N LEU A 102 -20.44 -11.76 2.04
CA LEU A 102 -21.37 -12.83 2.41
C LEU A 102 -22.85 -12.40 2.35
N TYR A 103 -23.14 -11.10 2.46
CA TYR A 103 -24.52 -10.61 2.53
C TYR A 103 -24.92 -9.73 1.36
N LEU A 104 -24.08 -8.75 0.99
CA LEU A 104 -24.42 -7.78 -0.05
C LEU A 104 -24.24 -8.37 -1.46
N VAL A 105 -23.11 -9.02 -1.73
CA VAL A 105 -22.81 -9.62 -3.04
C VAL A 105 -23.88 -10.64 -3.47
N PRO A 106 -24.33 -11.59 -2.61
CA PRO A 106 -25.42 -12.50 -2.96
C PRO A 106 -26.76 -11.79 -3.19
N ARG A 107 -27.04 -10.73 -2.42
CA ARG A 107 -28.26 -9.91 -2.61
C ARG A 107 -28.31 -9.22 -3.97
N LEU A 108 -27.14 -8.91 -4.54
CA LEU A 108 -27.00 -8.32 -5.87
C LEU A 108 -27.01 -9.38 -7.00
N GLY A 109 -27.22 -10.66 -6.67
CA GLY A 109 -27.28 -11.76 -7.64
C GLY A 109 -25.91 -12.26 -8.10
N ALA A 110 -24.82 -11.83 -7.47
CA ALA A 110 -23.47 -12.28 -7.79
C ALA A 110 -23.04 -13.45 -6.88
N ASP A 111 -22.30 -14.39 -7.45
CA ASP A 111 -21.77 -15.57 -6.73
C ASP A 111 -20.37 -15.26 -6.18
N TYR A 112 -20.11 -15.60 -4.92
CA TYR A 112 -18.81 -15.43 -4.27
C TYR A 112 -17.79 -16.53 -4.62
N ARG A 113 -18.17 -17.53 -5.42
CA ARG A 113 -17.27 -18.60 -5.93
C ARG A 113 -16.02 -18.07 -6.64
N PHE A 114 -16.06 -16.85 -7.18
CA PHE A 114 -14.86 -16.20 -7.75
C PHE A 114 -13.70 -16.10 -6.73
N LEU A 115 -13.99 -16.06 -5.43
CA LEU A 115 -12.97 -16.00 -4.37
C LEU A 115 -12.14 -17.29 -4.30
N ALA A 116 -12.76 -18.45 -4.57
CA ALA A 116 -12.10 -19.75 -4.54
C ALA A 116 -11.10 -19.90 -5.70
N ASP A 117 -11.35 -19.21 -6.82
CA ASP A 117 -10.46 -19.24 -7.99
C ASP A 117 -9.25 -18.32 -7.85
N THR A 118 -9.21 -17.48 -6.81
CA THR A 118 -8.08 -16.59 -6.58
C THR A 118 -6.80 -17.39 -6.26
N PRO A 119 -5.62 -16.91 -6.71
CA PRO A 119 -4.35 -17.54 -6.38
C PRO A 119 -4.14 -17.74 -4.87
N HIS A 120 -4.62 -16.79 -4.05
CA HIS A 120 -4.50 -16.83 -2.61
C HIS A 120 -5.33 -17.97 -1.98
N ALA A 121 -6.53 -18.24 -2.49
CA ALA A 121 -7.38 -19.33 -1.99
C ALA A 121 -6.81 -20.73 -2.28
N LYS A 122 -5.87 -20.83 -3.23
CA LYS A 122 -5.18 -22.08 -3.59
C LYS A 122 -3.96 -22.38 -2.72
N ILE A 123 -3.53 -21.43 -1.87
CA ILE A 123 -2.38 -21.60 -0.97
C ILE A 123 -2.83 -22.36 0.30
N PRO A 124 -2.03 -23.33 0.81
CA PRO A 124 -2.35 -24.02 2.06
C PRO A 124 -2.58 -23.06 3.23
N LEU A 125 -3.65 -23.28 4.01
CA LEU A 125 -4.08 -22.38 5.08
C LEU A 125 -2.96 -22.09 6.10
N LEU A 126 -2.18 -23.10 6.49
CA LEU A 126 -1.08 -22.98 7.45
C LEU A 126 0.09 -22.12 6.94
N LEU A 127 0.22 -21.98 5.61
CA LEU A 127 1.20 -21.11 5.00
C LEU A 127 0.63 -19.70 4.80
N MET A 128 -0.65 -19.61 4.42
CA MET A 128 -1.34 -18.34 4.26
C MET A 128 -1.45 -17.59 5.60
N LEU A 129 -1.81 -18.31 6.67
CA LEU A 129 -1.92 -17.81 8.04
C LEU A 129 -0.86 -18.50 8.92
N PRO A 130 0.08 -17.77 9.54
CA PRO A 130 0.21 -16.31 9.60
C PRO A 130 1.17 -15.70 8.56
N TRP A 131 1.97 -16.53 7.88
CA TRP A 131 3.22 -16.08 7.25
C TRP A 131 3.02 -15.17 6.04
N PHE A 132 2.20 -15.59 5.05
CA PHE A 132 1.95 -14.77 3.87
C PHE A 132 1.19 -13.49 4.21
N ILE A 133 0.19 -13.57 5.10
CA ILE A 133 -0.55 -12.38 5.53
C ILE A 133 0.39 -11.37 6.18
N LEU A 134 1.27 -11.82 7.08
CA LEU A 134 2.22 -10.94 7.74
C LEU A 134 3.21 -10.34 6.73
N MET A 135 3.74 -11.15 5.81
CA MET A 135 4.66 -10.70 4.77
C MET A 135 4.01 -9.65 3.85
N ILE A 136 2.80 -9.94 3.35
CA ILE A 136 2.07 -9.02 2.47
C ILE A 136 1.74 -7.74 3.22
N ALA A 137 1.22 -7.83 4.45
CA ALA A 137 0.90 -6.67 5.27
C ALA A 137 2.15 -5.79 5.48
N ALA A 138 3.30 -6.38 5.81
CA ALA A 138 4.54 -5.63 5.97
C ALA A 138 5.00 -4.97 4.66
N MET A 139 4.95 -5.67 3.54
CA MET A 139 5.34 -5.15 2.23
C MET A 139 4.42 -4.02 1.74
N VAL A 140 3.10 -4.18 1.91
CA VAL A 140 2.10 -3.15 1.58
C VAL A 140 2.30 -1.93 2.46
N GLU A 141 2.49 -2.12 3.77
CA GLU A 141 2.72 -1.02 4.71
C GLU A 141 3.99 -0.23 4.36
N LEU A 142 5.09 -0.93 4.07
CA LEU A 142 6.36 -0.31 3.66
C LEU A 142 6.21 0.48 2.36
N ASN A 143 5.52 -0.09 1.37
CA ASN A 143 5.39 0.51 0.06
C ASN A 143 4.36 1.65 0.02
N PHE A 144 3.14 1.43 0.53
CA PHE A 144 2.09 2.42 0.53
C PHE A 144 2.34 3.53 1.55
N ARG A 145 2.39 3.17 2.84
CA ARG A 145 2.48 4.19 3.90
C ARG A 145 3.89 4.75 4.03
N GLY A 146 4.90 3.88 3.96
CA GLY A 146 6.30 4.28 4.11
C GLY A 146 6.83 5.08 2.91
N PHE A 147 6.55 4.63 1.69
CA PHE A 147 7.12 5.23 0.48
C PHE A 147 6.12 6.10 -0.29
N LEU A 148 5.03 5.54 -0.81
CA LEU A 148 4.11 6.25 -1.69
C LEU A 148 3.51 7.48 -1.03
N LEU A 149 2.85 7.32 0.12
CA LEU A 149 2.15 8.41 0.81
C LEU A 149 3.10 9.55 1.19
N GLY A 150 4.25 9.21 1.78
CA GLY A 150 5.25 10.20 2.20
C GLY A 150 5.82 11.01 1.03
N ARG A 151 6.01 10.41 -0.14
CA ARG A 151 6.52 11.11 -1.32
C ARG A 151 5.43 11.88 -2.07
N LEU A 152 4.23 11.33 -2.17
CA LEU A 152 3.09 12.01 -2.76
C LEU A 152 2.74 13.30 -2.01
N LEU A 153 2.75 13.26 -0.67
CA LEU A 153 2.65 14.47 0.16
C LEU A 153 3.78 15.47 -0.14
N GLY A 154 5.01 14.98 -0.29
CA GLY A 154 6.16 15.84 -0.64
C GLY A 154 6.11 16.45 -2.04
N LEU A 155 5.36 15.84 -2.97
CA LEU A 155 5.11 16.37 -4.31
C LEU A 155 3.93 17.36 -4.36
N GLY A 156 3.28 17.64 -3.22
CA GLY A 156 2.22 18.62 -3.12
C GLY A 156 0.80 18.07 -3.23
N LEU A 157 0.58 16.76 -3.03
CA LEU A 157 -0.79 16.25 -2.85
C LEU A 157 -1.38 16.85 -1.56
N PRO A 158 -2.63 17.38 -1.60
CA PRO A 158 -3.28 17.94 -0.43
C PRO A 158 -3.34 16.92 0.69
N SER A 159 -3.02 17.33 1.91
CA SER A 159 -3.04 16.46 3.10
C SER A 159 -4.42 15.86 3.42
N ALA A 160 -5.49 16.35 2.77
CA ALA A 160 -6.84 15.81 2.88
C ALA A 160 -7.06 14.53 2.04
N LEU A 161 -6.17 14.21 1.10
CA LEU A 161 -6.20 13.01 0.26
C LEU A 161 -5.18 11.95 0.72
N ALA A 162 -4.53 12.16 1.87
CA ALA A 162 -3.49 11.30 2.44
C ALA A 162 -3.94 10.66 3.76
#